data_AF-A0A843GRC1-F1
#
_entry.id   AF-A0A843GRC1-F1
#
_cell.length_a   1.000
_cell.length_b   1.000
_cell.length_c   1.000
_cell.angle_alpha   90.00
_cell.angle_beta   90.00
_cell.angle_gamma   90.00
#
_symmetry.space_group_name_H-M   'P 1'
#
loop_
_entity.id
_entity.type
_entity.pdbx_description
1 polymer ?
#
loop_
_entity_poly.entity_id
_entity_poly.type
_entity_poly.pdbx_seq_one_letter_code
_entity_poly.pdbx_strand_id
1 'polypeptide(L)'
;MFFLYPKMFIPTDYDIPPTLYDIMNAIVNFNREEKVKIKDLPSYARSEIFDFDYPLTDNISKEEFETLILKKFMMRRIGYETVTAFKIALDTKLNEIMPMYNKMFDMLDGWDLFNNGENITRTVTDSRATNSNNSSSGTSTSDRRFSELPQNQLADVRNGTYVTDYNYDTSTDNIMGSNQVLDSGNLSETISRSPADKIRIYKEFIENKESIYSMIFKDLDKLFYGLVL
;
A
#
# COMPACT_ATOMS: atom_id res chain seq x y z
N MET A 1 72.35 -2.11 6.38
CA MET A 1 71.04 -2.68 6.76
C MET A 1 69.98 -1.93 5.97
N PHE A 2 69.61 -2.45 4.80
CA PHE A 2 68.59 -1.84 3.94
C PHE A 2 67.27 -2.56 4.22
N PHE A 3 66.36 -1.87 4.89
CA PHE A 3 64.98 -2.33 5.02
C PHE A 3 64.30 -2.20 3.66
N LEU A 4 64.18 -3.32 2.95
CA LEU A 4 63.27 -3.47 1.82
C LEU A 4 61.85 -3.50 2.37
N TYR A 5 61.16 -2.37 2.35
CA TYR A 5 59.71 -2.37 2.50
C TYR A 5 59.11 -3.26 1.40
N PRO A 6 58.17 -4.16 1.71
CA PRO A 6 57.46 -4.90 0.67
C PRO A 6 56.69 -3.88 -0.16
N LYS A 7 57.15 -3.65 -1.40
CA LYS A 7 56.39 -2.89 -2.37
C LYS A 7 55.05 -3.60 -2.56
N MET A 8 53.97 -2.83 -2.46
CA MET A 8 52.63 -3.21 -2.90
C MET A 8 52.73 -3.91 -4.26
N PHE A 9 52.59 -5.23 -4.28
CA PHE A 9 52.59 -6.00 -5.51
C PHE A 9 51.20 -5.88 -6.12
N ILE A 10 51.05 -4.88 -6.97
CA ILE A 10 49.92 -4.78 -7.89
C ILE A 10 50.29 -5.63 -9.11
N PRO A 11 49.54 -6.70 -9.42
CA PRO A 11 49.81 -7.51 -10.60
C PRO A 11 49.78 -6.64 -11.87
N THR A 12 50.74 -6.88 -12.76
CA THR A 12 51.13 -6.04 -13.91
C THR A 12 50.22 -6.13 -15.14
N ASP A 13 48.94 -6.49 -14.99
CA ASP A 13 47.95 -6.38 -16.06
C ASP A 13 47.32 -4.99 -16.01
N TYR A 14 48.07 -3.99 -16.49
CA TYR A 14 47.76 -2.55 -16.33
C TYR A 14 46.43 -2.07 -16.95
N ASP A 15 45.75 -2.89 -17.76
CA ASP A 15 44.51 -2.52 -18.44
C ASP A 15 43.23 -3.14 -17.84
N ILE A 16 43.36 -3.99 -16.82
CA ILE A 16 42.19 -4.68 -16.24
C ILE A 16 41.89 -4.09 -14.86
N PRO A 17 40.69 -3.52 -14.63
CA PRO A 17 40.34 -3.00 -13.33
C PRO A 17 40.34 -4.11 -12.26
N PRO A 18 40.84 -3.83 -11.05
CA PRO A 18 40.98 -4.84 -10.00
C PRO A 18 39.63 -5.39 -9.54
N THR A 19 39.63 -6.63 -9.05
CA THR A 19 38.42 -7.19 -8.42
C THR A 19 38.24 -6.64 -7.02
N LEU A 20 37.00 -6.64 -6.52
CA LEU A 20 36.72 -6.26 -5.14
C LEU A 20 37.48 -7.15 -4.14
N TYR A 21 37.68 -8.42 -4.46
CA TYR A 21 38.51 -9.35 -3.68
C TYR A 21 39.95 -8.87 -3.58
N ASP A 22 40.57 -8.48 -4.70
CA ASP A 22 41.95 -8.01 -4.71
C ASP A 22 42.10 -6.73 -3.87
N ILE A 23 41.12 -5.83 -3.96
CA ILE A 23 41.07 -4.60 -3.14
C ILE A 23 40.97 -4.95 -1.66
N MET A 24 40.04 -5.83 -1.26
CA MET A 24 39.87 -6.25 0.13
C MET A 24 41.11 -6.96 0.67
N ASN A 25 41.69 -7.85 -0.13
CA ASN A 25 42.90 -8.59 0.23
C ASN A 25 44.09 -7.63 0.39
N ALA A 26 44.23 -6.65 -0.52
CA ALA A 26 45.26 -5.62 -0.43
C ALA A 26 45.08 -4.74 0.81
N ILE A 27 43.87 -4.36 1.19
CA ILE A 27 43.61 -3.53 2.38
C ILE A 27 43.90 -4.31 3.67
N VAL A 28 43.36 -5.52 3.80
CA VAL A 28 43.37 -6.26 5.09
C VAL A 28 44.69 -6.98 5.33
N ASN A 29 45.29 -7.56 4.28
CA ASN A 29 46.46 -8.43 4.41
C ASN A 29 47.78 -7.72 4.07
N PHE A 30 47.81 -6.39 3.89
CA PHE A 30 49.03 -5.65 3.51
C PHE A 30 50.20 -5.85 4.48
N ASN A 31 49.92 -5.74 5.79
CA ASN A 31 50.93 -5.77 6.86
C ASN A 31 50.79 -6.98 7.78
N ARG A 32 50.04 -8.01 7.38
CA ARG A 32 49.80 -9.21 8.21
C ARG A 32 50.63 -10.38 7.72
N GLU A 33 51.33 -11.04 8.65
CA GLU A 33 52.09 -12.26 8.35
C GLU A 33 51.14 -13.44 8.07
N GLU A 34 50.03 -13.53 8.82
CA GLU A 34 48.96 -14.50 8.59
C GLU A 34 47.80 -13.86 7.83
N LYS A 35 47.48 -14.45 6.67
CA LYS A 35 46.37 -14.00 5.84
C LYS A 35 45.03 -14.34 6.49
N VAL A 36 44.13 -13.37 6.54
CA VAL A 36 42.75 -13.58 7.02
C VAL A 36 42.02 -14.54 6.08
N LYS A 37 41.21 -15.43 6.66
CA LYS A 37 40.37 -16.36 5.90
C LYS A 37 39.33 -15.61 5.07
N ILE A 38 39.01 -16.15 3.90
CA ILE A 38 38.06 -15.55 2.93
C ILE A 38 36.71 -15.21 3.58
N LYS A 39 36.23 -16.06 4.50
CA LYS A 39 34.97 -15.86 5.21
C LYS A 39 34.91 -14.55 6.00
N ASP A 40 36.01 -14.19 6.65
CA ASP A 40 36.06 -13.08 7.60
C ASP A 40 36.61 -11.80 6.95
N LEU A 41 37.22 -11.92 5.76
CA LEU A 41 37.78 -10.81 4.98
C LEU A 41 36.82 -9.62 4.81
N PRO A 42 35.52 -9.80 4.46
CA PRO A 42 34.59 -8.69 4.29
C PRO A 42 34.32 -7.90 5.58
N SER A 43 34.33 -8.57 6.75
CA SER A 43 34.06 -7.90 8.02
C SER A 43 35.16 -6.92 8.40
N TYR A 44 36.42 -7.26 8.12
CA TYR A 44 37.56 -6.36 8.31
C TYR A 44 37.67 -5.30 7.23
N ALA A 45 37.37 -5.64 5.97
CA ALA A 45 37.50 -4.70 4.86
C ALA A 45 36.41 -3.62 4.86
N ARG A 46 35.24 -3.87 5.47
CA ARG A 46 34.11 -2.94 5.44
C ARG A 46 34.46 -1.56 6.01
N SER A 47 35.20 -1.49 7.12
CA SER A 47 35.50 -0.23 7.80
C SER A 47 36.38 0.70 6.96
N GLU A 48 37.18 0.12 6.06
CA GLU A 48 38.06 0.86 5.16
C GLU A 48 37.38 1.19 3.83
N ILE A 49 36.45 0.36 3.35
CA ILE A 49 35.73 0.60 2.10
C ILE A 49 34.55 1.56 2.29
N PHE A 50 33.83 1.42 3.40
CA PHE A 50 32.67 2.24 3.79
C PHE A 50 33.07 3.28 4.84
N ASP A 51 33.94 4.22 4.49
CA ASP A 51 34.40 5.30 5.40
C ASP A 51 33.47 6.53 5.44
N PHE A 52 32.29 6.43 4.84
CA PHE A 52 31.34 7.52 4.65
C PHE A 52 30.00 7.25 5.35
N ASP A 53 29.25 8.33 5.53
CA ASP A 53 27.94 8.31 6.17
C ASP A 53 26.82 8.21 5.14
N TYR A 54 25.88 7.29 5.37
CA TYR A 54 24.68 7.12 4.56
C TYR A 54 23.47 6.84 5.47
N PRO A 55 22.27 7.29 5.09
CA PRO A 55 21.08 7.08 5.91
C PRO A 55 20.65 5.62 5.84
N LEU A 56 20.72 4.89 6.97
CA LEU A 56 20.24 3.51 7.07
C LEU A 56 19.19 3.42 8.19
N THR A 57 18.13 2.64 7.98
CA THR A 57 17.13 2.35 9.02
C THR A 57 17.75 1.54 10.17
N ASP A 58 17.36 1.85 11.42
CA ASP A 58 17.79 1.15 12.64
C ASP A 58 17.44 -0.35 12.67
N ASN A 59 16.47 -0.76 11.86
CA ASN A 59 15.98 -2.12 11.72
C ASN A 59 17.01 -3.06 11.04
N ILE A 60 18.05 -2.52 10.42
CA ILE A 60 19.09 -3.30 9.73
C ILE A 60 20.44 -3.01 10.37
N SER A 61 21.16 -4.07 10.72
CA SER A 61 22.53 -3.90 11.18
C SER A 61 23.41 -3.46 10.00
N LYS A 62 24.04 -2.28 10.14
CA LYS A 62 24.98 -1.70 9.16
C LYS A 62 26.08 -2.71 8.80
N GLU A 63 26.57 -3.43 9.80
CA GLU A 63 27.58 -4.47 9.66
C GLU A 63 27.15 -5.63 8.75
N GLU A 64 25.96 -6.21 8.97
CA GLU A 64 25.49 -7.31 8.14
C GLU A 64 25.22 -6.83 6.71
N PHE A 65 24.66 -5.62 6.55
CA PHE A 65 24.39 -5.04 5.25
C PHE A 65 25.65 -4.84 4.40
N GLU A 66 26.68 -4.20 4.97
CA GLU A 66 27.95 -3.97 4.27
C GLU A 66 28.66 -5.27 3.94
N THR A 67 28.70 -6.22 4.89
CA THR A 67 29.31 -7.52 4.64
C THR A 67 28.54 -8.33 3.58
N LEU A 68 27.22 -8.18 3.50
CA LEU A 68 26.37 -8.79 2.47
C LEU A 68 26.70 -8.23 1.08
N ILE A 69 26.83 -6.91 0.94
CA ILE A 69 27.25 -6.26 -0.31
C ILE A 69 28.62 -6.78 -0.75
N LEU A 70 29.62 -6.73 0.14
CA LEU A 70 30.97 -7.17 -0.18
C LEU A 70 31.03 -8.66 -0.56
N LYS A 71 30.25 -9.52 0.10
CA LYS A 71 30.14 -10.95 -0.26
C LYS A 71 29.53 -11.14 -1.64
N LYS A 72 28.45 -10.41 -1.96
CA LYS A 72 27.77 -10.51 -3.26
C LYS A 72 28.66 -10.09 -4.43
N PHE A 73 29.46 -9.04 -4.23
CA PHE A 73 30.31 -8.45 -5.28
C PHE A 73 31.79 -8.86 -5.22
N MET A 74 32.16 -9.81 -4.35
CA MET A 74 33.56 -10.18 -4.06
C MET A 74 34.40 -10.44 -5.32
N MET A 75 33.90 -11.19 -6.30
CA MET A 75 34.66 -11.51 -7.52
C MET A 75 34.41 -10.53 -8.68
N ARG A 76 33.55 -9.53 -8.49
CA ARG A 76 33.26 -8.55 -9.54
C ARG A 76 34.37 -7.48 -9.60
N ARG A 77 34.62 -7.00 -10.82
CA ARG A 77 35.57 -5.92 -11.08
C ARG A 77 34.90 -4.57 -10.89
N ILE A 78 35.61 -3.62 -10.30
CA ILE A 78 35.11 -2.25 -10.17
C ILE A 78 35.02 -1.59 -11.56
N GLY A 79 34.00 -0.76 -11.78
CA GLY A 79 33.79 -0.05 -13.05
C GLY A 79 34.54 1.28 -13.15
N TYR A 80 35.56 1.52 -12.31
CA TYR A 80 36.24 2.80 -12.17
C TYR A 80 37.76 2.64 -12.24
N GLU A 81 38.44 3.70 -12.67
CA GLU A 81 39.91 3.75 -12.83
C GLU A 81 40.66 3.61 -11.50
N THR A 82 40.08 4.11 -10.40
CA THR A 82 40.72 4.11 -9.08
C THR A 82 39.76 3.65 -7.99
N VAL A 83 40.31 3.06 -6.92
CA VAL A 83 39.53 2.67 -5.73
C VAL A 83 38.85 3.88 -5.08
N THR A 84 39.51 5.03 -5.08
CA THR A 84 38.95 6.28 -4.55
C THR A 84 37.73 6.75 -5.34
N ALA A 85 37.79 6.72 -6.67
CA ALA A 85 36.64 7.07 -7.52
C ALA A 85 35.46 6.11 -7.29
N PHE A 86 35.74 4.81 -7.10
CA PHE A 86 34.73 3.84 -6.73
C PHE A 86 34.08 4.16 -5.37
N LYS A 87 34.86 4.50 -4.34
CA LYS A 87 34.31 4.89 -3.01
C LYS A 87 33.40 6.11 -3.11
N ILE A 88 33.81 7.15 -3.85
CA ILE A 88 33.01 8.37 -4.05
C ILE A 88 31.69 8.06 -4.77
N ALA A 89 31.76 7.23 -5.81
CA ALA A 89 30.56 6.82 -6.55
C ALA A 89 29.63 5.96 -5.69
N LEU A 90 30.19 5.07 -4.87
CA LEU A 90 29.45 4.22 -3.95
C LEU A 90 28.78 5.05 -2.85
N ASP A 91 29.47 6.03 -2.28
CA ASP A 91 28.92 7.03 -1.35
C ASP A 91 27.73 7.77 -1.96
N THR A 92 27.93 8.36 -3.15
CA THR A 92 26.87 9.08 -3.88
C THR A 92 25.66 8.18 -4.13
N LYS A 93 25.89 6.94 -4.57
CA LYS A 93 24.80 6.01 -4.88
C LYS A 93 24.05 5.52 -3.66
N LEU A 94 24.74 5.20 -2.56
CA LEU A 94 24.06 4.83 -1.32
C LEU A 94 23.24 6.01 -0.80
N ASN A 95 23.79 7.21 -0.78
CA ASN A 95 23.03 8.40 -0.37
C ASN A 95 21.81 8.69 -1.27
N GLU A 96 21.86 8.38 -2.57
CA GLU A 96 20.75 8.52 -3.51
C GLU A 96 19.63 7.48 -3.27
N ILE A 97 19.99 6.21 -3.14
CA ILE A 97 19.01 5.10 -3.16
C ILE A 97 18.50 4.71 -1.77
N MET A 98 19.31 4.88 -0.72
CA MET A 98 18.97 4.43 0.63
C MET A 98 17.68 5.05 1.20
N PRO A 99 17.36 6.34 1.01
CA PRO A 99 16.11 6.91 1.52
C PRO A 99 14.84 6.21 1.00
N MET A 100 14.89 5.69 -0.23
CA MET A 100 13.78 4.92 -0.80
C MET A 100 13.68 3.53 -0.17
N TYR A 101 14.81 2.83 -0.03
CA TYR A 101 14.82 1.49 0.54
C TYR A 101 14.52 1.48 2.05
N ASN A 102 14.95 2.50 2.78
CA ASN A 102 14.60 2.67 4.19
C ASN A 102 13.08 2.67 4.39
N LYS A 103 12.34 3.41 3.55
CA LYS A 103 10.86 3.38 3.58
C LYS A 103 10.30 1.99 3.29
N MET A 104 10.90 1.23 2.38
CA MET A 104 10.47 -0.14 2.09
C MET A 104 10.73 -1.08 3.27
N PHE A 105 11.85 -0.90 3.97
CA PHE A 105 12.15 -1.65 5.20
C PHE A 105 11.21 -1.26 6.34
N ASP A 106 10.90 0.02 6.51
CA ASP A 106 9.93 0.50 7.51
C ASP A 106 8.52 -0.06 7.25
N MET A 107 8.10 -0.09 5.98
CA MET A 107 6.81 -0.71 5.58
C MET A 107 6.78 -2.20 5.86
N LEU A 108 7.90 -2.90 5.67
CA LEU A 108 8.01 -4.33 5.94
C LEU A 108 7.97 -4.63 7.44
N ASP A 109 8.64 -3.82 8.26
CA ASP A 109 8.71 -3.99 9.71
C ASP A 109 7.41 -3.59 10.42
N GLY A 110 6.72 -2.55 9.91
CA GLY A 110 5.39 -2.17 10.37
C GLY A 110 4.29 -3.19 10.03
N TRP A 111 4.62 -4.23 9.25
CA TRP A 111 3.69 -5.32 8.94
C TRP A 111 3.75 -6.38 10.05
N ASP A 112 2.88 -6.23 11.05
CA ASP A 112 2.64 -7.29 12.03
C ASP A 112 2.02 -8.51 11.32
N LEU A 113 2.89 -9.44 10.93
CA LEU A 113 2.57 -10.65 10.20
C LEU A 113 1.47 -11.48 10.87
N PHE A 114 1.30 -11.34 12.20
CA PHE A 114 0.37 -12.14 12.99
C PHE A 114 -0.91 -11.38 13.33
N ASN A 115 -0.87 -10.07 13.59
CA ASN A 115 -2.10 -9.31 13.85
C ASN A 115 -2.75 -8.71 12.58
N ASN A 116 -1.96 -8.24 11.61
CA ASN A 116 -2.47 -7.52 10.44
C ASN A 116 -2.96 -8.44 9.32
N GLY A 117 -2.54 -9.70 9.32
CA GLY A 117 -2.95 -10.71 8.34
C GLY A 117 -4.12 -11.60 8.76
N GLU A 118 -4.52 -11.58 10.05
CA GLU A 118 -5.47 -12.53 10.62
C GLU A 118 -6.92 -12.03 10.64
N ASN A 119 -7.14 -10.70 10.74
CA ASN A 119 -8.47 -10.13 10.89
C ASN A 119 -8.87 -9.29 9.69
N ILE A 120 -9.70 -9.85 8.81
CA ILE A 120 -10.47 -9.05 7.85
C ILE A 120 -11.80 -8.73 8.52
N THR A 121 -12.00 -7.47 8.88
CA THR A 121 -13.28 -6.97 9.37
C THR A 121 -14.10 -6.45 8.20
N ARG A 122 -15.26 -7.06 7.94
CA ARG A 122 -16.22 -6.57 6.96
C ARG A 122 -17.41 -5.96 7.70
N THR A 123 -17.57 -4.65 7.58
CA THR A 123 -18.74 -3.94 8.07
C THR A 123 -19.71 -3.71 6.91
N VAL A 124 -20.91 -4.29 6.99
CA VAL A 124 -21.98 -4.02 6.03
C VAL A 124 -23.05 -3.19 6.74
N THR A 125 -23.23 -1.96 6.26
CA THR A 125 -24.31 -1.06 6.66
C THR A 125 -25.37 -1.05 5.57
N ASP A 126 -26.55 -1.62 5.83
CA ASP A 126 -27.73 -1.48 4.94
C ASP A 126 -28.69 -0.48 5.61
N SER A 127 -29.04 0.58 4.88
CA SER A 127 -30.00 1.58 5.32
C SER A 127 -31.08 1.70 4.26
N ARG A 128 -32.28 1.22 4.59
CA ARG A 128 -33.45 1.31 3.71
C ARG A 128 -34.46 2.27 4.32
N ALA A 129 -34.61 3.41 3.67
CA ALA A 129 -35.66 4.37 3.97
C ALA A 129 -36.76 4.26 2.91
N THR A 130 -37.95 3.82 3.32
CA THR A 130 -39.13 3.80 2.43
C THR A 130 -40.12 4.84 2.94
N ASN A 131 -40.34 5.88 2.14
CA ASN A 131 -41.29 6.93 2.47
C ASN A 131 -42.46 6.88 1.49
N SER A 132 -43.65 6.56 2.00
CA SER A 132 -44.88 6.52 1.21
C SER A 132 -45.84 7.58 1.72
N ASN A 133 -46.01 8.63 0.91
CA ASN A 133 -46.96 9.71 1.15
C ASN A 133 -48.12 9.54 0.18
N ASN A 134 -49.31 9.27 0.72
CA ASN A 134 -50.52 9.15 -0.08
C ASN A 134 -51.48 10.27 0.32
N SER A 135 -51.71 11.20 -0.61
CA SER A 135 -52.64 12.32 -0.43
C SER A 135 -53.76 12.20 -1.46
N SER A 136 -54.97 11.87 -1.01
CA SER A 136 -56.17 11.89 -1.83
C SER A 136 -57.16 12.92 -1.27
N SER A 137 -57.64 13.79 -2.15
CA SER A 137 -58.68 14.77 -1.85
C SER A 137 -59.79 14.62 -2.87
N GLY A 138 -60.99 14.35 -2.40
CA GLY A 138 -62.18 14.18 -3.24
C GLY A 138 -63.33 14.98 -2.65
N THR A 139 -64.01 15.77 -3.48
CA THR A 139 -65.23 16.48 -3.09
C THR A 139 -66.40 15.89 -3.88
N SER A 140 -67.38 15.35 -3.18
CA SER A 140 -68.60 14.81 -3.77
C SER A 140 -69.78 15.70 -3.39
N THR A 141 -70.54 16.16 -4.40
CA THR A 141 -71.73 16.98 -4.20
C THR A 141 -72.95 16.27 -4.78
N SER A 142 -74.03 16.19 -4.01
CA SER A 142 -75.29 15.55 -4.38
C SER A 142 -76.43 16.56 -4.21
N ASP A 143 -77.02 17.01 -5.32
CA ASP A 143 -78.19 17.90 -5.37
C ASP A 143 -79.42 17.09 -5.83
N ARG A 144 -80.43 16.98 -4.97
CA ARG A 144 -81.68 16.24 -5.24
C ARG A 144 -82.87 17.14 -4.97
N ARG A 145 -83.70 17.35 -6.00
CA ARG A 145 -84.88 18.25 -5.96
C ARG A 145 -86.14 17.49 -6.33
N PHE A 146 -87.21 17.70 -5.58
CA PHE A 146 -88.51 17.06 -5.78
C PHE A 146 -89.66 18.10 -5.80
N SER A 147 -90.73 17.85 -6.55
CA SER A 147 -91.91 18.72 -6.64
C SER A 147 -93.18 17.90 -6.84
N GLU A 148 -94.25 18.22 -6.12
CA GLU A 148 -95.55 17.55 -6.20
C GLU A 148 -96.52 18.15 -7.24
N LEU A 149 -96.10 19.18 -8.00
CA LEU A 149 -96.96 19.78 -9.03
C LEU A 149 -97.07 18.90 -10.29
N PRO A 150 -98.19 18.99 -11.06
CA PRO A 150 -98.36 18.26 -12.31
C PRO A 150 -97.20 18.47 -13.30
N GLN A 151 -96.76 17.37 -13.91
CA GLN A 151 -95.43 17.13 -14.51
C GLN A 151 -95.03 17.97 -15.75
N ASN A 152 -95.79 18.99 -16.13
CA ASN A 152 -95.56 19.71 -17.38
C ASN A 152 -94.44 20.76 -17.34
N GLN A 153 -93.76 20.97 -16.20
CA GLN A 153 -92.73 22.02 -16.02
C GLN A 153 -91.48 21.55 -15.24
N LEU A 154 -90.85 20.44 -15.65
CA LEU A 154 -89.63 19.86 -15.04
C LEU A 154 -88.40 20.81 -15.03
N ALA A 155 -88.35 21.79 -15.94
CA ALA A 155 -87.29 22.79 -16.00
C ALA A 155 -87.29 23.69 -14.75
N ASP A 156 -88.46 24.00 -14.21
CA ASP A 156 -88.59 24.87 -13.04
C ASP A 156 -88.12 24.18 -11.77
N VAL A 157 -88.36 22.87 -11.65
CA VAL A 157 -87.84 22.04 -10.55
C VAL A 157 -86.31 21.98 -10.57
N ARG A 158 -85.68 21.85 -11.74
CA ARG A 158 -84.22 21.93 -11.89
C ARG A 158 -83.67 23.30 -11.53
N ASN A 159 -84.39 24.37 -11.89
CA ASN A 159 -84.00 25.74 -11.58
C ASN A 159 -84.36 26.15 -10.14
N GLY A 160 -84.98 25.27 -9.35
CA GLY A 160 -85.29 25.48 -7.94
C GLY A 160 -86.59 26.25 -7.67
N THR A 161 -87.40 26.49 -8.69
CA THR A 161 -88.70 27.14 -8.54
C THR A 161 -89.77 26.06 -8.37
N TYR A 162 -90.57 26.14 -7.31
CA TYR A 162 -91.63 25.17 -6.97
C TYR A 162 -91.13 23.78 -6.51
N VAL A 163 -89.96 23.72 -5.88
CA VAL A 163 -89.46 22.50 -5.21
C VAL A 163 -90.21 22.31 -3.88
N THR A 164 -90.81 21.14 -3.69
CA THR A 164 -91.48 20.78 -2.43
C THR A 164 -90.49 20.20 -1.42
N ASP A 165 -89.55 19.37 -1.88
CA ASP A 165 -88.47 18.84 -1.05
C ASP A 165 -87.10 19.06 -1.72
N TYR A 166 -86.16 19.58 -0.94
CA TYR A 166 -84.80 19.89 -1.36
C TYR A 166 -83.80 19.20 -0.44
N ASN A 167 -82.88 18.41 -1.01
CA ASN A 167 -81.75 17.86 -0.27
C ASN A 167 -80.43 18.17 -0.98
N TYR A 168 -79.50 18.77 -0.23
CA TYR A 168 -78.19 19.18 -0.71
C TYR A 168 -77.12 18.66 0.24
N ASP A 169 -76.39 17.64 -0.22
CA ASP A 169 -75.34 16.99 0.54
C ASP A 169 -73.99 17.24 -0.13
N THR A 170 -73.04 17.78 0.64
CA THR A 170 -71.65 17.96 0.21
C THR A 170 -70.74 17.25 1.20
N SER A 171 -69.98 16.27 0.72
CA SER A 171 -68.99 15.55 1.51
C SER A 171 -67.60 15.82 0.95
N THR A 172 -66.71 16.28 1.82
CA THR A 172 -65.30 16.54 1.49
C THR A 172 -64.47 15.58 2.32
N ASP A 173 -63.85 14.61 1.65
CA ASP A 173 -62.96 13.64 2.29
C ASP A 173 -61.50 14.01 2.00
N ASN A 174 -60.74 14.23 3.06
CA ASN A 174 -59.30 14.44 3.00
C ASN A 174 -58.60 13.33 3.80
N ILE A 175 -57.94 12.42 3.09
CA ILE A 175 -57.16 11.34 3.71
C ILE A 175 -55.68 11.68 3.57
N MET A 176 -55.03 11.95 4.70
CA MET A 176 -53.58 12.11 4.80
C MET A 176 -53.01 10.93 5.58
N GLY A 177 -52.37 9.99 4.87
CA GLY A 177 -51.64 8.88 5.47
C GLY A 177 -50.14 9.03 5.21
N SER A 178 -49.33 8.96 6.27
CA SER A 178 -47.87 8.98 6.20
C SER A 178 -47.34 7.71 6.87
N ASN A 179 -46.75 6.81 6.08
CA ASN A 179 -46.08 5.62 6.60
C ASN A 179 -44.58 5.75 6.36
N GLN A 180 -43.81 5.80 7.47
CA GLN A 180 -42.35 5.80 7.43
C GLN A 180 -41.83 4.49 8.02
N VAL A 181 -41.10 3.71 7.21
CA VAL A 181 -40.39 2.51 7.67
C VAL A 181 -38.90 2.79 7.56
N LEU A 182 -38.23 2.74 8.72
CA LEU A 182 -36.77 2.83 8.84
C LEU A 182 -36.27 1.46 9.26
N ASP A 183 -35.58 0.78 8.35
CA ASP A 183 -34.87 -0.46 8.63
C ASP A 183 -33.36 -0.20 8.59
N SER A 184 -32.69 -0.49 9.70
CA SER A 184 -31.26 -0.21 9.91
C SER A 184 -30.61 -1.44 10.52
N GLY A 185 -30.02 -2.28 9.66
CA GLY A 185 -29.26 -3.47 10.07
C GLY A 185 -27.76 -3.21 10.04
N ASN A 186 -27.07 -3.46 11.15
CA ASN A 186 -25.61 -3.49 11.21
C ASN A 186 -25.15 -4.94 11.37
N LEU A 187 -24.42 -5.46 10.38
CA LEU A 187 -23.79 -6.78 10.43
C LEU A 187 -22.27 -6.61 10.45
N SER A 188 -21.62 -7.14 11.49
CA SER A 188 -20.16 -7.19 11.61
C SER A 188 -19.70 -8.64 11.61
N GLU A 189 -19.00 -9.05 10.55
CA GLU A 189 -18.37 -10.36 10.47
C GLU A 189 -16.86 -10.22 10.64
N THR A 190 -16.29 -11.04 11.52
CA THR A 190 -14.83 -11.18 11.71
C THR A 190 -14.42 -12.55 11.17
N ILE A 191 -13.67 -12.57 10.08
CA ILE A 191 -13.17 -13.80 9.46
C ILE A 191 -11.72 -14.00 9.91
N SER A 192 -11.47 -15.03 10.73
CA SER A 192 -10.11 -15.45 11.15
C SER A 192 -9.57 -16.50 10.16
N ARG A 193 -8.30 -16.33 9.73
CA ARG A 193 -7.64 -17.17 8.73
C ARG A 193 -6.99 -18.43 9.32
N SER A 194 -6.88 -19.49 8.53
CA SER A 194 -6.37 -20.82 8.95
C SER A 194 -4.82 -20.85 9.05
N PRO A 195 -4.21 -21.75 9.85
CA PRO A 195 -2.74 -21.91 9.93
C PRO A 195 -2.01 -22.10 8.59
N ALA A 196 -2.68 -22.61 7.55
CA ALA A 196 -2.12 -22.70 6.20
C ALA A 196 -1.89 -21.33 5.54
N ASP A 197 -2.73 -20.35 5.84
CA ASP A 197 -2.58 -18.97 5.36
C ASP A 197 -1.37 -18.29 6.03
N LYS A 198 -1.06 -18.65 7.28
CA LYS A 198 0.11 -18.12 8.02
C LYS A 198 1.43 -18.47 7.33
N ILE A 199 1.58 -19.70 6.84
CA ILE A 199 2.78 -20.11 6.09
C ILE A 199 2.87 -19.36 4.76
N ARG A 200 1.74 -19.16 4.06
CA ARG A 200 1.70 -18.39 2.80
C ARG A 200 2.11 -16.93 3.01
N ILE A 201 1.54 -16.27 4.01
CA ILE A 201 1.87 -14.87 4.38
C ILE A 201 3.35 -14.75 4.75
N TYR A 202 3.89 -15.71 5.53
CA TYR A 202 5.31 -15.72 5.87
C TYR A 202 6.22 -15.91 4.65
N LYS A 203 5.80 -16.76 3.69
CA LYS A 203 6.52 -16.93 2.42
C LYS A 203 6.51 -15.65 1.59
N GLU A 204 5.36 -14.99 1.46
CA GLU A 204 5.22 -13.69 0.77
C GLU A 204 6.11 -12.62 1.43
N PHE A 205 6.19 -12.60 2.75
CA PHE A 205 7.08 -11.71 3.49
C PHE A 205 8.56 -11.94 3.17
N ILE A 206 9.00 -13.21 3.17
CA ILE A 206 10.38 -13.58 2.80
C ILE A 206 10.68 -13.16 1.36
N GLU A 207 9.79 -13.46 0.41
CA GLU A 207 9.94 -13.08 -1.00
C GLU A 207 10.03 -11.56 -1.17
N ASN A 208 9.21 -10.79 -0.46
CA ASN A 208 9.27 -9.34 -0.46
C ASN A 208 10.61 -8.82 0.09
N LYS A 209 11.11 -9.40 1.19
CA LYS A 209 12.42 -9.05 1.75
C LYS A 209 13.55 -9.34 0.76
N GLU A 210 13.55 -10.51 0.14
CA GLU A 210 14.54 -10.88 -0.89
C GLU A 210 14.48 -9.96 -2.12
N SER A 211 13.27 -9.58 -2.53
CA SER A 211 13.05 -8.64 -3.63
C SER A 211 13.68 -7.27 -3.35
N ILE A 212 13.53 -6.73 -2.14
CA ILE A 212 14.15 -5.45 -1.73
C ILE A 212 15.68 -5.55 -1.86
N TYR A 213 16.31 -6.59 -1.30
CA TYR A 213 17.77 -6.77 -1.44
C TYR A 213 18.20 -6.95 -2.90
N SER A 214 17.43 -7.68 -3.70
CA SER A 214 17.68 -7.86 -5.14
C SER A 214 17.66 -6.52 -5.89
N MET A 215 16.70 -5.64 -5.58
CA MET A 215 16.64 -4.29 -6.16
C MET A 215 17.86 -3.45 -5.77
N ILE A 216 18.24 -3.46 -4.48
CA ILE A 216 19.44 -2.77 -4.00
C ILE A 216 20.68 -3.24 -4.78
N PHE A 217 20.86 -4.55 -4.91
CA PHE A 217 21.99 -5.10 -5.64
C PHE A 217 21.97 -4.76 -7.12
N LYS A 218 20.79 -4.71 -7.75
CA LYS A 218 20.65 -4.30 -9.16
C LYS A 218 21.07 -2.84 -9.37
N ASP A 219 20.73 -1.95 -8.44
CA ASP A 219 21.14 -0.55 -8.54
C ASP A 219 22.64 -0.35 -8.25
N LEU A 220 23.20 -1.13 -7.32
CA LEU A 220 24.65 -1.16 -7.08
C LEU A 220 25.43 -1.82 -8.23
N ASP A 221 24.81 -2.70 -9.03
CA ASP A 221 25.49 -3.38 -10.13
C ASP A 221 26.05 -2.41 -11.17
N LYS A 222 25.42 -1.24 -11.33
CA LYS A 222 25.86 -0.17 -12.22
C LYS A 222 27.26 0.38 -11.89
N LEU A 223 27.75 0.17 -10.66
CA LEU A 223 29.08 0.59 -10.21
C LEU A 223 30.17 -0.43 -10.58
N PHE A 224 29.78 -1.62 -10.98
CA PHE A 224 30.69 -2.70 -11.34
C PHE A 224 30.80 -2.82 -12.86
N TYR A 225 31.89 -3.44 -13.31
CA TYR A 225 32.15 -3.62 -14.73
C TYR A 225 31.06 -4.51 -15.35
N GLY A 226 30.21 -3.91 -16.18
CA GLY A 226 29.26 -4.62 -17.01
C GLY A 226 29.97 -5.12 -18.27
N LEU A 227 29.79 -6.41 -18.61
CA LEU A 227 29.93 -6.80 -20.00
C LEU A 227 28.80 -6.08 -20.74
N VAL A 228 29.14 -5.06 -21.54
CA VAL A 228 28.26 -4.63 -22.62
C VAL A 228 28.13 -5.84 -23.54
N LEU A 229 27.03 -6.57 -23.40
CA LEU A 229 26.60 -7.58 -24.37
C LEU A 229 25.86 -6.88 -25.51
#